data_AF-A0A3S4HPB9-F1
#
_entry.id   AF-A0A3S4HPB9-F1
#
_cell.length_a   1.000
_cell.length_b   1.000
_cell.length_c   1.000
_cell.angle_alpha   90.00
_cell.angle_beta   90.00
_cell.angle_gamma   90.00
#
_symmetry.space_group_name_H-M   'P 1'
#
loop_
_entity.id
_entity.type
_entity.pdbx_description
1 polymer ?
#
loop_
_entity_poly.entity_id
_entity_poly.type
_entity_poly.pdbx_seq_one_letter_code
_entity_poly.pdbx_strand_id
1 'polypeptide(L)'
;MVLADASAFPTRHEAFIRLQSVDLILLVVEARQSTAPAVENALSVLNTAFGKVDGIIVNRRRFEIPDRLMAGWAWLKGAPR
;
A
#
# COMPACT_ATOMS: atom_id res chain seq x y z
N MET A 1 5.80 -18.36 10.62
CA MET A 1 5.46 -17.03 10.07
C MET A 1 3.99 -16.77 10.36
N VAL A 2 3.69 -15.75 11.16
CA VAL A 2 2.33 -15.34 11.52
C VAL A 2 2.09 -13.95 10.91
N LEU A 3 0.97 -13.76 10.24
CA LEU A 3 0.58 -12.45 9.69
C LEU A 3 -0.51 -11.86 10.57
N ALA A 4 -0.27 -10.70 11.15
CA ALA A 4 -1.27 -9.93 11.87
C ALA A 4 -1.81 -8.82 10.98
N ASP A 5 -3.12 -8.82 10.73
CA ASP A 5 -3.78 -7.67 10.11
C ASP A 5 -4.16 -6.63 11.18
N ALA A 6 -3.75 -5.40 10.91
CA ALA A 6 -3.97 -4.21 11.73
C ALA A 6 -4.69 -3.11 10.91
N SER A 7 -5.61 -3.52 10.04
CA SER A 7 -6.42 -2.63 9.22
C SER A 7 -7.25 -1.63 10.06
N ALA A 8 -7.43 -0.43 9.51
CA ALA A 8 -8.10 0.71 10.15
C ALA A 8 -7.42 1.26 11.43
N PHE A 9 -6.13 1.02 11.59
CA PHE A 9 -5.27 1.85 12.44
C PHE A 9 -5.27 3.32 11.95
N PRO A 10 -5.19 4.34 12.85
CA PRO A 10 -5.04 4.27 14.32
C PRO A 10 -6.35 4.14 15.10
N THR A 11 -7.51 4.08 14.44
CA THR A 11 -8.83 4.19 15.07
C THR A 11 -9.22 2.96 15.91
N ARG A 12 -8.47 1.85 15.83
CA ARG A 12 -8.75 0.59 16.54
C ARG A 12 -7.63 0.24 17.52
N HIS A 13 -7.92 0.31 18.82
CA HIS A 13 -6.96 -0.03 19.88
C HIS A 13 -6.48 -1.49 19.81
N GLU A 14 -7.33 -2.43 19.38
CA GLU A 14 -6.96 -3.83 19.20
C GLU A 14 -5.84 -4.03 18.16
N ALA A 15 -5.76 -3.14 17.16
CA ALA A 15 -4.71 -3.17 16.14
C ALA A 15 -3.34 -2.86 16.76
N PHE A 16 -3.26 -1.97 17.75
CA PHE A 16 -2.02 -1.66 18.46
C PHE A 16 -1.52 -2.85 19.27
N ILE A 17 -2.41 -3.54 20.00
CA ILE A 17 -2.04 -4.69 20.83
C ILE A 17 -1.44 -5.81 19.97
N ARG A 18 -2.02 -6.05 18.79
CA ARG A 18 -1.49 -7.03 17.83
C ARG A 18 -0.11 -6.66 17.30
N LEU A 19 0.17 -5.37 17.11
CA LEU A 19 1.46 -4.90 16.62
C LEU A 19 2.57 -4.97 17.68
N GLN A 20 2.24 -5.05 18.97
CA GLN A 20 3.25 -5.21 20.03
C GLN A 20 3.88 -6.61 20.05
N SER A 21 3.22 -7.62 19.49
CA SER A 21 3.69 -9.01 19.52
C SER A 21 4.32 -9.50 18.21
N VAL A 22 4.56 -8.61 17.25
CA VAL A 22 5.15 -8.95 15.95
C VAL A 22 6.58 -8.44 15.82
N ASP A 23 7.42 -9.24 15.16
CA ASP A 23 8.81 -8.90 14.92
C ASP A 23 8.97 -7.82 13.83
N LEU A 24 8.00 -7.69 12.93
CA LEU A 24 8.05 -6.78 11.77
C LEU A 24 6.74 -6.01 11.63
N ILE A 25 6.86 -4.70 11.39
CA ILE A 25 5.74 -3.78 11.15
C ILE A 25 5.88 -3.22 9.74
N LEU A 26 4.93 -3.55 8.87
CA LEU A 26 4.86 -3.06 7.49
C LEU A 26 3.61 -2.19 7.31
N LEU A 27 3.79 -1.00 6.70
CA LEU A 27 2.67 -0.12 6.37
C LEU A 27 2.22 -0.37 4.93
N VAL A 28 0.94 -0.76 4.74
CA VAL A 28 0.35 -0.89 3.41
C VAL A 28 -0.41 0.39 3.05
N VAL A 29 -0.05 1.01 1.92
CA VAL A 29 -0.70 2.23 1.41
C VAL A 29 -1.32 1.98 0.04
N GLU A 30 -2.48 2.56 -0.24
CA GLU A 30 -3.13 2.41 -1.53
C GLU A 30 -2.68 3.51 -2.51
N ALA A 31 -2.05 3.09 -3.61
CA ALA A 31 -1.60 4.01 -4.64
C ALA A 31 -2.78 4.80 -5.24
N ARG A 32 -2.63 6.14 -5.26
CA ARG A 32 -3.59 7.13 -5.78
C ARG A 32 -4.85 7.35 -4.93
N GLN A 33 -5.04 6.59 -3.85
CA GLN A 33 -6.09 6.86 -2.87
C GLN A 33 -5.51 7.46 -1.59
N SER A 34 -4.35 6.98 -1.15
CA SER A 34 -3.62 7.55 -0.02
C SER A 34 -2.95 8.87 -0.42
N THR A 35 -3.06 9.88 0.44
CA THR A 35 -2.37 11.17 0.29
C THR A 35 -1.05 11.15 1.05
N ALA A 36 -0.04 11.91 0.60
CA ALA A 36 1.24 11.99 1.30
C ALA A 36 1.09 12.38 2.79
N PRO A 37 0.28 13.40 3.16
CA PRO A 37 0.08 13.73 4.57
C PRO A 37 -0.55 12.60 5.41
N ALA A 38 -1.46 11.82 4.83
CA ALA A 38 -2.06 10.69 5.55
C ALA A 38 -1.03 9.57 5.81
N VAL A 39 -0.13 9.33 4.84
CA VAL A 39 0.97 8.36 4.98
C VAL A 39 1.98 8.84 6.04
N GLU A 40 2.38 10.11 5.99
CA GLU A 40 3.27 10.72 6.98
C GLU A 40 2.69 10.65 8.39
N ASN A 41 1.40 10.95 8.56
CA ASN A 41 0.73 10.82 9.84
C ASN A 41 0.77 9.37 10.35
N ALA A 42 0.41 8.40 9.52
CA ALA A 42 0.45 6.98 9.90
C ALA A 42 1.86 6.53 10.33
N LEU A 43 2.89 6.93 9.59
CA LEU A 43 4.29 6.67 9.94
C LEU A 43 4.67 7.29 11.27
N SER A 44 4.26 8.54 11.53
CA SER A 44 4.52 9.23 12.79
C SER A 44 3.88 8.50 13.98
N VAL A 45 2.62 8.06 13.86
CA VAL A 45 1.96 7.30 14.93
C VAL A 45 2.65 5.95 15.16
N LEU A 46 2.98 5.21 14.10
CA LEU A 46 3.67 3.91 14.23
C LEU A 46 5.06 4.06 14.84
N ASN A 47 5.85 5.05 14.41
CA ASN A 47 7.16 5.34 14.99
C ASN A 47 7.06 5.77 16.44
N THR A 48 6.07 6.59 16.81
CA THR A 48 5.87 7.01 18.20
C THR A 48 5.52 5.83 19.10
N ALA A 49 4.66 4.92 18.62
CA ALA A 49 4.15 3.82 19.43
C ALA A 49 5.07 2.61 19.51
N PHE A 50 5.82 2.32 18.44
CA PHE A 50 6.62 1.10 18.32
C PHE A 50 8.12 1.36 18.12
N GLY A 51 8.51 2.62 17.90
CA GLY A 51 9.90 2.99 17.64
C GLY A 51 10.41 2.57 16.26
N LYS A 52 9.60 1.92 15.43
CA LYS A 52 10.00 1.44 14.10
C LYS A 52 8.83 1.23 13.14
N VAL A 53 9.16 1.31 11.84
CA VAL A 53 8.40 0.75 10.72
C VAL A 53 9.44 0.13 9.77
N ASP A 54 9.37 -1.17 9.55
CA ASP A 54 10.40 -1.93 8.82
C ASP A 54 10.29 -1.75 7.29
N GLY A 55 9.14 -1.28 6.81
CA GLY A 55 8.95 -0.99 5.39
C GLY A 55 7.55 -0.52 5.03
N ILE A 56 7.41 -0.07 3.77
CA ILE A 56 6.15 0.40 3.20
C ILE A 56 5.84 -0.40 1.93
N ILE A 57 4.61 -0.89 1.83
CA ILE A 57 4.09 -1.57 0.64
C ILE A 57 3.12 -0.62 -0.05
N VAL A 58 3.44 -0.26 -1.30
CA VAL A 58 2.54 0.53 -2.15
C VAL A 58 1.65 -0.42 -2.95
N ASN A 59 0.41 -0.56 -2.52
CA ASN A 59 -0.58 -1.46 -3.11
C ASN A 59 -1.37 -0.78 -4.24
N ARG A 60 -1.96 -1.58 -5.15
CA ARG A 60 -2.81 -1.11 -6.27
C ARG A 60 -2.14 -0.10 -7.20
N ARG A 61 -0.81 -0.12 -7.25
CA ARG A 61 -0.05 0.57 -8.30
C ARG A 61 -0.47 -0.01 -9.64
N ARG A 62 -1.10 0.78 -10.50
CA ARG A 62 -1.29 0.40 -11.91
C ARG A 62 -0.09 0.92 -12.70
N PHE A 63 0.37 0.10 -13.63
CA PHE A 63 1.32 0.53 -14.63
C PHE A 63 0.53 1.26 -15.71
N GLU A 64 0.87 2.52 -15.96
CA GLU A 64 0.39 3.22 -17.15
C GLU A 64 1.07 2.58 -18.36
N ILE A 65 0.28 2.00 -19.25
CA ILE A 65 0.81 1.47 -20.50
C ILE A 65 1.00 2.68 -21.43
N PRO A 66 2.22 2.97 -21.92
CA PRO A 66 2.45 4.08 -22.83
C PRO A 66 1.51 4.03 -24.04
N ASP A 67 0.97 5.19 -24.44
CA ASP A 67 -0.02 5.29 -25.53
C ASP A 67 0.46 4.66 -26.84
N ARG A 68 1.76 4.74 -27.12
CA ARG A 68 2.39 4.09 -28.29
C ARG A 68 2.19 2.57 -28.32
N LEU A 69 2.17 1.92 -27.16
CA LEU A 69 1.93 0.48 -27.05
C LEU A 69 0.43 0.19 -27.21
N MET A 70 -0.44 1.04 -26.65
CA MET A 70 -1.89 0.93 -26.85
C MET A 70 -2.28 1.05 -28.34
N ALA A 71 -1.66 1.97 -29.09
CA ALA A 71 -1.90 2.14 -30.53
C ALA A 71 -1.53 0.88 -31.35
N GLY A 72 -0.38 0.26 -31.05
CA GLY A 72 0.03 -0.99 -31.71
C GLY A 72 -0.89 -2.18 -31.40
N TRP A 73 -1.43 -2.24 -30.18
CA TRP A 73 -2.37 -3.29 -29.76
C TRP A 73 -3.75 -3.14 -30.39
N ALA A 74 -4.21 -1.90 -30.60
CA ALA A 74 -5.46 -1.63 -31.30
C ALA A 74 -5.42 -2.11 -32.76
N TRP A 75 -4.27 -1.94 -33.44
CA TRP A 75 -4.06 -2.47 -34.79
C TRP A 75 -4.08 -4.01 -34.84
N LEU A 76 -3.47 -4.68 -33.86
CA LEU A 76 -3.50 -6.15 -33.77
C LEU A 76 -4.90 -6.73 -33.48
N LYS A 77 -5.74 -6.02 -32.71
CA LYS A 77 -7.15 -6.40 -32.48
C LYS A 77 -8.10 -6.05 -33.64
N GLY A 78 -7.61 -5.33 -34.64
CA GLY A 78 -8.39 -4.76 -35.74
C GLY A 78 -8.02 -5.28 -37.12
N ALA A 79 -7.44 -6.48 -37.27
CA ALA A 79 -7.34 -7.12 -38.58
C ALA A 79 -8.74 -7.61 -39.01
N PRO A 80 -9.37 -7.01 -40.05
CA PRO A 80 -10.56 -7.60 -40.65
C PRO A 80 -10.19 -8.97 -41.22
N ARG A 81 -11.07 -9.96 -41.01
CA ARG A 81 -11.01 -11.23 -41.76
C ARG A 81 -11.31 -10.99 -43.22
#